data_AF-A0A519LPT7-F1
#
_entry.id   AF-A0A519LPT7-F1
#
_cell.length_a   1.000
_cell.length_b   1.000
_cell.length_c   1.000
_cell.angle_alpha   90.00
_cell.angle_beta   90.00
_cell.angle_gamma   90.00
#
_symmetry.space_group_name_H-M   'P 1'
#
loop_
_entity.id
_entity.type
_entity.pdbx_description
1 polymer ?
#
loop_
_entity_poly.entity_id
_entity_poly.type
_entity_poly.pdbx_seq_one_letter_code
_entity_poly.pdbx_strand_id
1 'polypeptide(L)'
;CNHYFDKLKEHKSEENGEEVAAFDNKKTYLDTLRAFQLTGDHKTDLDAIKLHIETWKGFGKVPFARRHIEGKFNKILDALFEKLSLSKKETEMMRFSNRIDSLSDSNDTRKLDNEKIFLMRKIEEVQNEIFQLENNIQFFTNTKNAKKENSIVLEVRKNIAIHKESLEVWKDKLRQLRNLNQE
;
A
#
# COMPACT_ATOMS: atom_id res chain seq x y z
N CYS A 1 6.73 48.81 -29.70
CA CYS A 1 5.72 48.07 -28.92
C CYS A 1 6.12 46.58 -28.85
N ASN A 2 7.02 46.22 -27.92
CA ASN A 2 7.41 44.83 -27.60
C ASN A 2 7.23 44.50 -26.10
N HIS A 3 6.85 45.48 -25.29
CA HIS A 3 6.80 45.37 -23.81
C HIS A 3 5.95 44.22 -23.29
N TYR A 4 4.86 43.88 -23.98
CA TYR A 4 3.99 42.76 -23.59
C TYR A 4 4.69 41.41 -23.78
N PHE A 5 5.41 41.22 -24.89
CA PHE A 5 6.16 39.99 -25.16
C PHE A 5 7.43 39.89 -24.31
N ASP A 6 8.10 41.00 -24.05
CA ASP A 6 9.27 41.03 -23.17
C ASP A 6 8.88 40.69 -21.72
N LYS A 7 7.81 41.30 -21.19
CA LYS A 7 7.25 40.93 -19.87
C LYS A 7 6.78 39.47 -19.81
N LEU A 8 6.16 38.96 -20.87
CA LEU A 8 5.74 37.56 -20.93
C LEU A 8 6.94 36.59 -20.96
N LYS A 9 8.02 36.98 -21.62
CA LYS A 9 9.25 36.19 -21.73
C LYS A 9 10.05 36.21 -20.43
N GLU A 10 10.08 37.36 -19.75
CA GLU A 10 10.69 37.56 -18.45
C GLU A 10 9.94 36.75 -17.37
N HIS A 11 8.60 36.83 -17.32
CA HIS A 11 7.77 36.02 -16.42
C HIS A 11 7.93 34.52 -16.66
N LYS A 12 7.99 34.08 -17.94
CA LYS A 12 8.30 32.68 -18.27
C LYS A 12 9.71 32.27 -17.87
N SER A 13 10.68 33.19 -17.92
CA SER A 13 12.06 32.90 -17.54
C SER A 13 12.22 32.77 -16.02
N GLU A 14 11.50 33.61 -15.26
CA GLU A 14 11.43 33.54 -13.79
C GLU A 14 10.70 32.28 -13.32
N GLU A 15 9.53 31.95 -13.89
CA GLU A 15 8.82 30.69 -13.61
C GLU A 15 9.70 29.46 -13.90
N ASN A 16 10.48 29.49 -15.00
CA ASN A 16 11.41 28.40 -15.31
C ASN A 16 12.56 28.31 -14.28
N GLY A 17 12.98 29.43 -13.69
CA GLY A 17 14.00 29.47 -12.64
C GLY A 17 13.50 28.84 -11.34
N GLU A 18 12.29 29.21 -10.90
CA GLU A 18 11.65 28.61 -9.72
C GLU A 18 11.37 27.12 -9.90
N GLU A 19 10.86 26.71 -11.08
CA GLU A 19 10.61 25.31 -11.39
C GLU A 19 11.92 24.48 -11.45
N VAL A 20 13.02 25.07 -11.92
CA VAL A 20 14.34 24.42 -11.93
C VAL A 20 14.89 24.28 -10.50
N ALA A 21 14.76 25.31 -9.66
CA ALA A 21 15.13 25.24 -8.24
C ALA A 21 14.29 24.17 -7.49
N ALA A 22 12.99 24.09 -7.78
CA ALA A 22 12.11 23.04 -7.26
C ALA A 22 12.56 21.63 -7.69
N PHE A 23 13.02 21.49 -8.94
CA PHE A 23 13.56 20.22 -9.43
C PHE A 23 14.85 19.82 -8.72
N ASP A 24 15.78 20.75 -8.51
CA ASP A 24 17.05 20.45 -7.85
C ASP A 24 16.83 20.08 -6.37
N ASN A 25 15.93 20.79 -5.66
CA ASN A 25 15.52 20.45 -4.30
C ASN A 25 14.87 19.06 -4.21
N LYS A 26 13.98 18.73 -5.15
CA LYS A 26 13.38 17.39 -5.24
C LYS A 26 14.41 16.31 -5.55
N LYS A 27 15.43 16.62 -6.35
CA LYS A 27 16.49 15.68 -6.69
C LYS A 27 17.35 15.37 -5.47
N THR A 28 17.79 16.38 -4.73
CA THR A 28 18.54 16.18 -3.48
C THR A 28 17.71 15.45 -2.44
N TYR A 29 16.42 15.77 -2.34
CA TYR A 29 15.53 15.10 -1.40
C TYR A 29 15.28 13.63 -1.73
N LEU A 30 15.24 13.24 -3.01
CA LEU A 30 15.18 11.83 -3.40
C LEU A 30 16.36 11.02 -2.87
N ASP A 31 17.55 11.59 -2.82
CA ASP A 31 18.72 10.91 -2.28
C ASP A 31 18.61 10.74 -0.76
N THR A 32 18.02 11.71 -0.05
CA THR A 32 17.71 11.56 1.38
C THR A 32 16.68 10.46 1.65
N LEU A 33 15.64 10.36 0.80
CA LEU A 33 14.61 9.32 0.90
C LEU A 33 15.13 7.92 0.59
N ARG A 34 16.11 7.80 -0.30
CA ARG A 34 16.76 6.51 -0.56
C ARG A 34 17.57 6.00 0.64
N ALA A 35 18.14 6.92 1.42
CA ALA A 35 18.85 6.59 2.64
C ALA A 35 17.90 6.39 3.84
N PHE A 36 16.63 6.79 3.73
CA PHE A 36 15.64 6.59 4.78
C PHE A 36 15.40 5.10 5.01
N GLN A 37 15.58 4.67 6.26
CA GLN A 37 15.28 3.33 6.72
C GLN A 37 14.15 3.39 7.73
N LEU A 38 13.25 2.42 7.62
CA LEU A 38 12.14 2.24 8.55
C LEU A 38 12.71 1.80 9.91
N THR A 39 12.17 2.39 10.97
CA THR A 39 12.60 2.11 12.35
C THR A 39 12.00 0.81 12.88
N GLY A 40 10.95 0.29 12.23
CA GLY A 40 10.28 -0.96 12.56
C GLY A 40 9.01 -0.79 13.39
N ASP A 41 8.69 0.43 13.85
CA ASP A 41 7.39 0.72 14.45
C ASP A 41 6.42 1.26 13.39
N HIS A 42 5.39 0.46 13.11
CA HIS A 42 4.42 0.73 12.07
C HIS A 42 3.77 2.11 12.17
N LYS A 43 3.52 2.61 13.39
CA LYS A 43 2.84 3.90 13.56
C LYS A 43 3.77 5.07 13.27
N THR A 44 4.95 5.06 13.87
CA THR A 44 5.97 6.11 13.66
C THR A 44 6.46 6.13 12.22
N ASP A 45 6.68 4.96 11.62
CA ASP A 45 7.10 4.84 10.23
C ASP A 45 6.01 5.35 9.26
N LEU A 46 4.73 5.08 9.53
CA LEU A 46 3.63 5.60 8.72
C LEU A 46 3.56 7.13 8.76
N ASP A 47 3.71 7.72 9.96
CA ASP A 47 3.67 9.17 10.13
C ASP A 47 4.91 9.84 9.53
N ALA A 48 6.09 9.20 9.60
CA ALA A 48 7.29 9.64 8.90
C ALA A 48 7.10 9.65 7.37
N ILE A 49 6.52 8.59 6.78
CA ILE A 49 6.23 8.55 5.34
C ILE A 49 5.25 9.67 4.93
N LYS A 50 4.23 9.95 5.74
CA LYS A 50 3.31 11.07 5.48
C LYS A 50 4.02 12.42 5.50
N LEU A 51 4.88 12.65 6.49
CA LEU A 51 5.69 13.87 6.57
C LEU A 51 6.57 14.03 5.33
N HIS A 52 7.14 12.94 4.82
CA HIS A 52 7.92 12.97 3.59
C HIS A 52 7.09 13.35 2.35
N ILE A 53 5.83 12.91 2.28
CA ILE A 53 4.87 13.29 1.24
C ILE A 53 4.52 14.78 1.33
N GLU A 54 4.30 15.30 2.54
CA GLU A 54 4.01 16.73 2.75
C GLU A 54 5.20 17.61 2.35
N THR A 55 6.41 17.22 2.77
CA THR A 55 7.65 17.91 2.39
C THR A 55 7.83 17.89 0.87
N TRP A 56 7.58 16.75 0.21
CA TRP A 56 7.67 16.63 -1.24
C TRP A 56 6.71 17.58 -1.98
N LYS A 57 5.48 17.71 -1.48
CA LYS A 57 4.48 18.64 -2.02
C LYS A 57 4.87 20.10 -1.79
N GLY A 58 5.57 20.40 -0.70
CA GLY A 58 6.07 21.74 -0.36
C GLY A 58 7.10 22.30 -1.35
N PHE A 59 7.84 21.45 -2.07
CA PHE A 59 8.87 21.89 -3.02
C PHE A 59 8.33 22.52 -4.32
N GLY A 60 7.01 22.56 -4.55
CA GLY A 60 6.42 23.20 -5.73
C GLY A 60 6.37 22.32 -6.98
N LYS A 61 5.96 22.91 -8.12
CA LYS A 61 5.84 22.20 -9.40
C LYS A 61 7.18 22.12 -10.12
N VAL A 62 7.36 21.05 -10.89
CA VAL A 62 8.56 20.84 -11.71
C VAL A 62 8.24 21.01 -13.19
N PRO A 63 9.21 21.41 -14.03
CA PRO A 63 8.99 21.60 -15.44
C PRO A 63 8.49 20.31 -16.08
N PHE A 64 7.61 20.42 -17.06
CA PHE A 64 6.99 19.25 -17.70
C PHE A 64 8.03 18.26 -18.25
N ALA A 65 9.14 18.77 -18.81
CA ALA A 65 10.26 17.97 -19.31
C ALA A 65 10.95 17.12 -18.22
N ARG A 66 10.86 17.54 -16.95
CA ARG A 66 11.52 16.91 -15.80
C ARG A 66 10.55 16.21 -14.83
N ARG A 67 9.27 16.07 -15.22
CA ARG A 67 8.22 15.42 -14.42
C ARG A 67 8.51 13.95 -14.05
N HIS A 68 9.46 13.29 -14.73
CA HIS A 68 9.90 11.92 -14.43
C HIS A 68 10.38 11.74 -12.98
N ILE A 69 10.76 12.83 -12.30
CA ILE A 69 11.16 12.83 -10.90
C ILE A 69 10.02 12.41 -9.94
N GLU A 70 8.78 12.79 -10.26
CA GLU A 70 7.58 12.39 -9.51
C GLU A 70 7.36 10.87 -9.58
N GLY A 71 7.61 10.27 -10.74
CA GLY A 71 7.51 8.82 -10.91
C GLY A 71 8.57 8.06 -10.10
N LYS A 72 9.77 8.62 -9.94
CA LYS A 72 10.82 8.04 -9.09
C LYS A 72 10.43 8.11 -7.60
N PHE A 73 9.84 9.22 -7.18
CA PHE A 73 9.33 9.39 -5.81
C PHE A 73 8.22 8.38 -5.50
N ASN A 74 7.24 8.23 -6.39
CA ASN A 74 6.15 7.26 -6.20
C ASN A 74 6.68 5.82 -6.08
N LYS A 75 7.66 5.41 -6.90
CA LYS A 75 8.26 4.07 -6.78
C LYS A 75 8.94 3.84 -5.42
N ILE A 76 9.58 4.87 -4.86
CA ILE A 76 10.20 4.77 -3.53
C ILE A 76 9.12 4.67 -2.45
N LEU A 77 8.06 5.48 -2.56
CA LEU A 77 6.92 5.38 -1.64
C LEU A 77 6.27 4.01 -1.70
N ASP A 78 6.03 3.45 -2.89
CA ASP A 78 5.46 2.12 -3.07
C ASP A 78 6.31 1.07 -2.35
N ALA A 79 7.64 1.11 -2.53
CA ALA A 79 8.57 0.22 -1.86
C ALA A 79 8.59 0.40 -0.32
N LEU A 80 8.46 1.64 0.17
CA LEU A 80 8.37 1.92 1.61
C LEU A 80 7.05 1.40 2.21
N PHE A 81 5.93 1.59 1.51
CA PHE A 81 4.63 1.06 1.93
C PHE A 81 4.59 -0.47 1.89
N GLU A 82 5.20 -1.10 0.89
CA GLU A 82 5.31 -2.56 0.82
C GLU A 82 6.09 -3.11 2.03
N LYS A 83 7.24 -2.52 2.36
CA LYS A 83 8.01 -2.89 3.56
C LYS A 83 7.23 -2.69 4.85
N LEU A 84 6.50 -1.57 4.97
CA LEU A 84 5.66 -1.26 6.12
C LEU A 84 4.53 -2.30 6.31
N SER A 85 3.90 -2.73 5.21
CA SER A 85 2.87 -3.77 5.19
C SER A 85 3.45 -5.15 5.55
N LEU A 86 4.63 -5.49 5.02
CA LEU A 86 5.33 -6.73 5.36
C LEU A 86 5.66 -6.79 6.86
N SER A 87 6.22 -5.73 7.43
CA SER A 87 6.51 -5.65 8.88
C SER A 87 5.26 -5.86 9.74
N LYS A 88 4.12 -5.29 9.34
CA LYS A 88 2.84 -5.52 10.02
C LYS A 88 2.41 -6.99 9.93
N LYS A 89 2.50 -7.60 8.74
CA LYS A 89 2.18 -9.02 8.52
C LYS A 89 3.09 -9.90 9.39
N GLU A 90 4.40 -9.68 9.38
CA GLU A 90 5.38 -10.42 10.18
C GLU A 90 5.09 -10.31 11.67
N THR A 91 4.80 -9.10 12.16
CA THR A 91 4.43 -8.87 13.57
C THR A 91 3.15 -9.63 13.96
N GLU A 92 2.14 -9.63 13.09
CA GLU A 92 0.90 -10.37 13.33
C GLU A 92 1.12 -11.88 13.34
N MET A 93 1.93 -12.40 12.41
CA MET A 93 2.30 -13.81 12.36
C MET A 93 3.13 -14.23 13.58
N MET A 94 4.05 -13.39 14.06
CA MET A 94 4.82 -13.65 15.28
C MET A 94 3.91 -13.72 16.52
N ARG A 95 2.97 -12.79 16.67
CA ARG A 95 1.98 -12.84 17.76
C ARG A 95 1.10 -14.08 17.69
N PHE A 96 0.73 -14.49 16.48
CA PHE A 96 -0.01 -15.72 16.25
C PHE A 96 0.81 -16.95 16.65
N SER A 97 2.07 -17.06 16.21
CA SER A 97 2.98 -18.15 16.61
C SER A 97 3.09 -18.26 18.12
N ASN A 98 3.42 -17.15 18.81
CA ASN A 98 3.54 -17.15 20.28
C ASN A 98 2.24 -17.59 20.99
N ARG A 99 1.08 -17.23 20.42
CA ARG A 99 -0.21 -17.68 20.94
C ARG A 99 -0.39 -19.19 20.73
N ILE A 100 -0.04 -19.73 19.58
CA ILE A 100 -0.13 -21.17 19.33
C ILE A 100 0.86 -21.94 20.20
N ASP A 101 2.10 -21.48 20.34
CA ASP A 101 3.12 -22.10 21.20
C ASP A 101 2.64 -22.17 22.66
N SER A 102 2.01 -21.10 23.16
CA SER A 102 1.40 -21.11 24.50
C SER A 102 0.25 -22.11 24.65
N LEU A 103 -0.49 -22.38 23.56
CA LEU A 103 -1.60 -23.32 23.55
C LEU A 103 -1.10 -24.77 23.44
N SER A 104 -0.03 -25.03 22.66
CA SER A 104 0.61 -26.35 22.60
C SER A 104 1.26 -26.74 23.91
N ASP A 105 1.95 -25.82 24.59
CA ASP A 105 2.56 -26.06 25.91
C ASP A 105 1.53 -26.42 26.99
N SER A 106 0.31 -25.89 26.86
CA SER A 106 -0.78 -26.19 27.79
C SER A 106 -1.40 -27.59 27.61
N ASN A 107 -0.97 -28.35 26.60
CA ASN A 107 -1.44 -29.70 26.24
C ASN A 107 -2.97 -29.81 26.02
N ASP A 108 -3.64 -28.68 25.79
CA ASP A 108 -5.09 -28.57 25.64
C ASP A 108 -5.47 -28.65 24.16
N THR A 109 -5.41 -29.86 23.61
CA THR A 109 -5.67 -30.18 22.19
C THR A 109 -7.02 -29.66 21.68
N ARG A 110 -8.03 -29.55 22.57
CA ARG A 110 -9.35 -28.99 22.24
C ARG A 110 -9.28 -27.52 21.85
N LYS A 111 -8.41 -26.73 22.46
CA LYS A 111 -8.26 -25.30 22.12
C LYS A 111 -7.60 -25.12 20.75
N LEU A 112 -6.64 -25.97 20.42
CA LEU A 112 -6.00 -25.98 19.09
C LEU A 112 -7.01 -26.37 18.00
N ASP A 113 -7.84 -27.39 18.23
CA ASP A 113 -8.90 -27.78 17.30
C ASP A 113 -9.95 -26.68 17.12
N ASN A 114 -10.34 -25.99 18.20
CA ASN A 114 -11.25 -24.85 18.12
C ASN A 114 -10.65 -23.69 17.31
N GLU A 115 -9.36 -23.39 17.48
CA GLU A 115 -8.66 -22.34 16.72
C GLU A 115 -8.57 -22.73 15.23
N LYS A 116 -8.31 -24.01 14.91
CA LYS A 116 -8.36 -24.52 13.54
C LYS A 116 -9.74 -24.34 12.90
N ILE A 117 -10.81 -24.69 13.61
CA ILE A 117 -12.19 -24.51 13.14
C ILE A 117 -12.50 -23.01 12.94
N PHE A 118 -12.05 -22.16 13.86
CA PHE A 118 -12.22 -20.71 13.75
C PHE A 118 -11.56 -20.16 12.48
N LEU A 119 -10.31 -20.53 12.21
CA LEU A 119 -9.59 -20.11 11.01
C LEU A 119 -10.25 -20.63 9.73
N MET A 120 -10.69 -21.88 9.71
CA MET A 120 -11.42 -22.44 8.56
C MET A 120 -12.70 -21.66 8.27
N ARG A 121 -13.50 -21.34 9.30
CA ARG A 121 -14.72 -20.54 9.14
C ARG A 121 -14.41 -19.13 8.63
N LYS A 122 -13.33 -18.51 9.14
CA LYS A 122 -12.91 -17.18 8.67
C LYS A 122 -12.44 -17.19 7.22
N ILE A 123 -11.74 -18.23 6.78
CA ILE A 123 -11.36 -18.41 5.37
C ILE A 123 -12.62 -18.51 4.50
N GLU A 124 -13.59 -19.33 4.89
CA GLU A 124 -14.86 -19.49 4.15
C GLU A 124 -15.64 -18.17 4.07
N GLU A 125 -15.72 -17.42 5.17
CA GLU A 125 -16.39 -16.11 5.22
C GLU A 125 -15.76 -15.12 4.24
N VAL A 126 -14.44 -14.92 4.31
CA VAL A 126 -13.72 -13.99 3.42
C VAL A 126 -13.80 -14.46 1.96
N GLN A 127 -13.74 -15.76 1.71
CA GLN A 127 -13.87 -16.32 0.37
C GLN A 127 -15.27 -16.08 -0.21
N ASN A 128 -16.32 -16.21 0.59
CA ASN A 128 -17.70 -15.91 0.18
C ASN A 128 -17.88 -14.41 -0.12
N GLU A 129 -17.29 -13.53 0.69
CA GLU A 129 -17.28 -12.08 0.41
C GLU A 129 -16.60 -11.76 -0.94
N ILE A 130 -15.44 -12.37 -1.22
CA ILE A 130 -14.74 -12.21 -2.51
C ILE A 130 -15.66 -12.64 -3.65
N PHE A 131 -16.30 -13.80 -3.55
CA PHE A 131 -17.22 -14.27 -4.59
C PHE A 131 -18.40 -13.33 -4.81
N GLN A 132 -18.97 -12.77 -3.74
CA GLN A 132 -20.05 -11.77 -3.86
C GLN A 132 -19.57 -10.51 -4.59
N LEU A 133 -18.39 -9.99 -4.23
CA LEU A 133 -17.80 -8.82 -4.90
C LEU A 133 -17.48 -9.11 -6.37
N GLU A 134 -16.94 -10.29 -6.69
CA GLU A 134 -16.66 -10.70 -8.07
C GLU A 134 -17.94 -10.84 -8.90
N ASN A 135 -18.99 -11.45 -8.35
CA ASN A 135 -20.31 -11.54 -8.99
C ASN A 135 -20.91 -10.14 -9.22
N ASN A 136 -20.79 -9.25 -8.23
CA ASN A 136 -21.25 -7.86 -8.37
C ASN A 136 -20.52 -7.14 -9.51
N ILE A 137 -19.20 -7.31 -9.66
CA ILE A 137 -18.45 -6.74 -10.79
C ILE A 137 -18.96 -7.28 -12.13
N GLN A 138 -19.18 -8.59 -12.25
CA GLN A 138 -19.65 -9.20 -13.49
C GLN A 138 -20.98 -8.59 -13.95
N PHE A 139 -21.87 -8.24 -13.02
CA PHE A 139 -23.11 -7.54 -13.32
C PHE A 139 -22.86 -6.15 -13.94
N PHE A 140 -21.90 -5.38 -13.42
CA PHE A 140 -21.57 -4.06 -13.96
C PHE A 140 -20.86 -4.12 -15.32
N THR A 141 -20.00 -5.11 -15.56
CA THR A 141 -19.28 -5.26 -16.84
C THR A 141 -20.18 -5.67 -18.00
N ASN A 142 -21.31 -6.33 -17.72
CA ASN A 142 -22.26 -6.79 -18.74
C ASN A 142 -23.30 -5.73 -19.15
N THR A 143 -23.26 -4.53 -18.54
CA THR A 143 -24.15 -3.42 -18.93
C THR A 143 -23.55 -2.59 -20.07
N LYS A 144 -24.39 -2.06 -20.96
CA LYS A 144 -24.02 -1.27 -22.17
C LYS A 144 -23.14 -0.04 -21.89
N ASN A 145 -22.90 0.31 -20.63
CA ASN A 145 -22.08 1.44 -20.17
C ASN A 145 -20.60 1.08 -19.85
N ALA A 146 -20.16 -0.15 -20.14
CA ALA A 146 -18.80 -0.66 -19.85
C ALA A 146 -17.63 0.12 -20.49
N LYS A 147 -17.90 1.09 -21.37
CA LYS A 147 -16.87 1.92 -22.04
C LYS A 147 -16.31 3.07 -21.20
N LYS A 148 -16.97 3.45 -20.10
CA LYS A 148 -16.37 4.36 -19.11
C LYS A 148 -15.84 3.49 -17.98
N GLU A 149 -14.54 3.57 -17.70
CA GLU A 149 -13.96 3.05 -16.46
C GLU A 149 -14.78 3.61 -15.29
N ASN A 150 -15.70 2.80 -14.78
CA ASN A 150 -16.60 3.23 -13.74
C ASN A 150 -15.79 3.21 -12.45
N SER A 151 -15.58 4.39 -11.82
CA SER A 151 -14.80 4.53 -10.58
C SER A 151 -15.22 3.51 -9.52
N ILE A 152 -16.50 3.12 -9.50
CA ILE A 152 -17.08 2.09 -8.63
C ILE A 152 -16.45 0.72 -8.90
N VAL A 153 -16.26 0.31 -10.16
CA VAL A 153 -15.66 -0.98 -10.52
C VAL A 153 -14.18 -1.02 -10.11
N LEU A 154 -13.45 0.10 -10.23
CA LEU A 154 -12.07 0.20 -9.77
C LEU A 154 -11.97 0.06 -8.25
N GLU A 155 -12.87 0.70 -7.51
CA GLU A 155 -12.93 0.59 -6.04
C GLU A 155 -13.26 -0.84 -5.60
N VAL A 156 -14.25 -1.49 -6.22
CA VAL A 156 -14.60 -2.89 -5.90
C VAL A 156 -13.43 -3.83 -6.24
N ARG A 157 -12.71 -3.62 -7.35
CA ARG A 157 -11.48 -4.39 -7.66
C ARG A 157 -10.40 -4.21 -6.60
N LYS A 158 -10.21 -2.98 -6.10
CA LYS A 158 -9.27 -2.71 -5.01
C LYS A 158 -9.69 -3.43 -3.72
N ASN A 159 -10.99 -3.42 -3.40
CA ASN A 159 -11.50 -4.15 -2.24
C ASN A 159 -11.28 -5.67 -2.38
N ILE A 160 -11.55 -6.25 -3.55
CA ILE A 160 -11.26 -7.67 -3.82
C ILE A 160 -9.78 -7.99 -3.61
N ALA A 161 -8.87 -7.12 -4.06
CA ALA A 161 -7.43 -7.32 -3.84
C ALA A 161 -7.08 -7.35 -2.34
N ILE A 162 -7.65 -6.44 -1.55
CA ILE A 162 -7.46 -6.40 -0.08
C ILE A 162 -8.00 -7.67 0.58
N HIS A 163 -9.20 -8.12 0.21
CA HIS A 163 -9.77 -9.36 0.75
C HIS A 163 -8.94 -10.59 0.36
N LYS A 164 -8.39 -10.63 -0.86
CA LYS A 164 -7.48 -11.71 -1.31
C LYS A 164 -6.19 -11.73 -0.50
N GLU A 165 -5.59 -10.57 -0.22
CA GLU A 165 -4.40 -10.48 0.64
C GLU A 165 -4.70 -10.97 2.07
N SER A 166 -5.82 -10.55 2.65
CA SER A 166 -6.30 -11.02 3.95
C SER A 166 -6.53 -12.55 3.96
N LEU A 167 -7.14 -13.09 2.91
CA LEU A 167 -7.38 -14.54 2.76
C LEU A 167 -6.07 -15.34 2.78
N GLU A 168 -5.03 -14.86 2.10
CA GLU A 168 -3.72 -15.52 2.10
C GLU A 168 -3.08 -15.50 3.51
N VAL A 169 -3.23 -14.42 4.28
CA VAL A 169 -2.78 -14.38 5.69
C VAL A 169 -3.51 -15.43 6.53
N TRP A 170 -4.83 -15.58 6.36
CA TRP A 170 -5.60 -16.60 7.10
C TRP A 170 -5.20 -18.03 6.72
N LYS A 171 -4.93 -18.29 5.44
CA LYS A 171 -4.40 -19.58 4.97
C LYS A 171 -3.00 -19.87 5.53
N ASP A 172 -2.12 -18.85 5.57
CA ASP A 172 -0.78 -18.97 6.15
C ASP A 172 -0.86 -19.37 7.64
N LYS A 173 -1.73 -18.72 8.42
CA LYS A 173 -1.99 -19.07 9.84
C LYS A 173 -2.50 -20.51 9.99
N LEU A 174 -3.46 -20.93 9.17
CA LEU A 174 -3.97 -22.30 9.19
C LEU A 174 -2.89 -23.31 8.82
N ARG A 175 -1.99 -22.98 7.89
CA ARG A 175 -0.86 -23.83 7.50
C ARG A 175 0.14 -23.99 8.64
N GLN A 176 0.46 -22.93 9.36
CA GLN A 176 1.33 -23.01 10.55
C GLN A 176 0.75 -23.96 11.61
N LEU A 177 -0.55 -23.85 11.91
CA LEU A 177 -1.22 -24.77 12.83
C LEU A 177 -1.21 -26.23 12.36
N ARG A 178 -1.32 -26.47 11.05
CA ARG A 178 -1.25 -27.84 10.51
C ARG A 178 0.15 -28.43 10.64
N ASN A 179 1.19 -27.63 10.44
CA ASN A 179 2.58 -28.08 10.56
C ASN A 179 2.93 -28.41 12.03
N LEU A 180 2.42 -27.64 12.99
CA LEU A 180 2.64 -27.90 14.43
C LEU A 180 2.01 -29.21 14.94
N ASN A 181 1.00 -29.73 14.24
CA ASN A 181 0.37 -31.01 14.59
C ASN A 181 1.02 -32.22 13.87
N GLN A 182 2.05 -32.00 13.04
CA GLN A 182 2.75 -33.07 12.29
C GLN A 182 4.11 -33.43 12.88
N GLU A 183 4.59 -32.72 13.90
CA GLU A 183 5.70 -33.12 14.79
C GLU A 183 5.16 -33.84 16.03
#